data_AF-A0A9P7GFS5-F1
#
_entry.id   AF-A0A9P7GFS5-F1
#
_cell.length_a   1.000
_cell.length_b   1.000
_cell.length_c   1.000
_cell.angle_alpha   90.00
_cell.angle_beta   90.00
_cell.angle_gamma   90.00
#
_symmetry.space_group_name_H-M   'P 1'
#
loop_
_entity.id
_entity.type
_entity.pdbx_description
1 polymer ?
#
loop_
_entity_poly.entity_id
_entity_poly.type
_entity_poly.pdbx_seq_one_letter_code
_entity_poly.pdbx_strand_id
1 'polypeptide(L)'
;MGVLLWREFGLDNVMNQCFGNEFDTSGKGRQMPVHFGSPAHHFHTISSPLATQIPQAAGVGYALKRTPARQHSIAACYFGEGAASEGDFHAGLLLASTIPSPTLYIARNNGFAISTPSTEQFYGDGIASRGPGYGIDTIRVDGNDVLAVLAAVREGRRRCLEQGRAVLLEAMSYRQVAVGHHSTSDDSFAYRARSEVEDRKRIDNPISRFRLFMESQGWWNAEAEEELKTRLKADVMTAFKKSEKFQRHELGELFTDVYGGEEPWNIKEQREELTGLLRKYGEVWEPWRTELAKFKNAGQDLLKR
;
A
#
# COMPACT_ATOMS: atom_id res chain seq x y z
N MET A 1 -1.58 3.04 -2.44
CA MET A 1 -2.50 4.15 -2.74
C MET A 1 -2.76 4.33 -4.24
N GLY A 2 -1.75 4.67 -5.07
CA GLY A 2 -1.98 4.95 -6.51
C GLY A 2 -2.74 3.85 -7.28
N VAL A 3 -2.40 2.57 -7.05
CA VAL A 3 -3.13 1.43 -7.63
C VAL A 3 -4.61 1.39 -7.21
N LEU A 4 -4.91 1.69 -5.94
CA LEU A 4 -6.29 1.71 -5.43
C LEU A 4 -7.09 2.87 -6.02
N LEU A 5 -6.49 4.06 -6.12
CA LEU A 5 -7.13 5.22 -6.74
C LEU A 5 -7.44 4.97 -8.22
N TRP A 6 -6.52 4.32 -8.94
CA TRP A 6 -6.76 3.89 -10.33
C TRP A 6 -7.90 2.86 -10.43
N ARG A 7 -8.11 2.04 -9.40
CA ARG A 7 -9.23 1.08 -9.30
C ARG A 7 -10.50 1.70 -8.71
N GLU A 8 -10.63 3.03 -8.68
CA GLU A 8 -11.85 3.70 -8.19
C GLU A 8 -12.16 3.47 -6.71
N PHE A 9 -11.14 3.19 -5.88
CA PHE A 9 -11.32 3.02 -4.42
C PHE A 9 -11.91 4.27 -3.75
N GLY A 10 -11.76 5.45 -4.35
CA GLY A 10 -12.34 6.70 -3.87
C GLY A 10 -11.53 7.40 -2.78
N LEU A 11 -11.59 8.73 -2.76
CA LEU A 11 -10.87 9.57 -1.78
C LEU A 11 -11.42 9.41 -0.36
N ASP A 12 -12.73 9.24 -0.22
CA ASP A 12 -13.38 9.02 1.07
C ASP A 12 -12.80 7.79 1.78
N ASN A 13 -12.66 6.66 1.08
CA ASN A 13 -12.11 5.44 1.69
C ASN A 13 -10.63 5.59 2.08
N VAL A 14 -9.84 6.35 1.30
CA VAL A 14 -8.46 6.68 1.66
C VAL A 14 -8.43 7.49 2.95
N MET A 15 -9.26 8.53 3.05
CA MET A 15 -9.32 9.39 4.23
C MET A 15 -9.84 8.61 5.44
N ASN A 16 -10.89 7.82 5.28
CA ASN A 16 -11.48 7.03 6.37
C ASN A 16 -10.48 6.08 7.02
N GLN A 17 -9.66 5.39 6.22
CA GLN A 17 -8.59 4.54 6.76
C GLN A 17 -7.52 5.34 7.49
N CYS A 18 -7.11 6.50 6.95
CA CYS A 18 -6.11 7.36 7.61
C CYS A 18 -6.62 7.96 8.93
N PHE A 19 -7.91 8.27 9.04
CA PHE A 19 -8.54 8.75 10.28
C PHE A 19 -8.93 7.60 11.24
N GLY A 20 -8.98 6.36 10.76
CA GLY A 20 -9.47 5.21 11.53
C GLY A 20 -10.93 5.36 11.97
N ASN A 21 -11.75 6.02 11.14
CA ASN A 21 -13.13 6.34 11.49
C ASN A 21 -14.09 5.16 11.21
N GLU A 22 -15.35 5.29 11.58
CA GLU A 22 -16.41 4.26 11.44
C GLU A 22 -16.65 3.75 10.01
N PHE A 23 -16.13 4.46 9.00
CA PHE A 23 -16.26 4.08 7.59
C PHE A 23 -15.01 3.40 7.02
N ASP A 24 -13.96 3.18 7.82
CA ASP A 24 -12.86 2.28 7.47
C ASP A 24 -13.33 0.81 7.53
N THR A 25 -14.01 0.36 6.49
CA THR A 25 -14.63 -0.97 6.46
C THR A 25 -13.64 -2.13 6.39
N SER A 26 -12.43 -1.90 5.87
CA SER A 26 -11.44 -2.98 5.68
C SER A 26 -10.43 -3.07 6.82
N GLY A 27 -10.06 -1.93 7.42
CA GLY A 27 -9.13 -1.89 8.56
C GLY A 27 -9.82 -1.76 9.92
N LYS A 28 -11.07 -1.32 9.98
CA LYS A 28 -11.82 -0.99 11.21
C LYS A 28 -11.05 -0.06 12.16
N GLY A 29 -10.15 0.78 11.63
CA GLY A 29 -9.26 1.64 12.41
C GLY A 29 -8.20 0.90 13.24
N ARG A 30 -7.94 -0.39 12.98
CA ARG A 30 -6.99 -1.22 13.76
C ARG A 30 -5.54 -1.04 13.36
N GLN A 31 -5.30 -0.66 12.11
CA GLN A 31 -3.95 -0.48 11.59
C GLN A 31 -3.57 1.01 11.52
N MET A 32 -2.27 1.28 11.49
CA MET A 32 -1.77 2.63 11.32
C MET A 32 -2.21 3.23 9.97
N PRO A 33 -2.23 4.56 9.83
CA PRO A 33 -2.58 5.20 8.56
C PRO A 33 -1.76 4.65 7.38
N VAL A 34 -2.33 4.71 6.18
CA VAL A 34 -1.72 4.22 4.92
C VAL A 34 -1.70 2.68 4.79
N HIS A 35 -2.30 1.94 5.75
CA HIS A 35 -2.47 0.49 5.67
C HIS A 35 -3.78 0.10 4.99
N PHE A 36 -3.91 0.51 3.72
CA PHE A 36 -5.13 0.28 2.95
C PHE A 36 -5.34 -1.21 2.62
N GLY A 37 -6.60 -1.64 2.60
CA GLY A 37 -7.05 -2.94 2.13
C GLY A 37 -8.40 -2.80 1.43
N SER A 38 -8.69 -3.65 0.46
CA SER A 38 -10.02 -3.70 -0.14
C SER A 38 -10.28 -5.03 -0.87
N PRO A 39 -11.12 -5.91 -0.30
CA PRO A 39 -11.53 -7.14 -0.97
C PRO A 39 -12.23 -6.88 -2.31
N ALA A 40 -13.09 -5.85 -2.37
CA ALA A 40 -13.86 -5.46 -3.55
C ALA A 40 -12.94 -5.10 -4.75
N HIS A 41 -11.79 -4.49 -4.47
CA HIS A 41 -10.81 -4.10 -5.49
C HIS A 41 -9.69 -5.12 -5.65
N HIS A 42 -9.82 -6.33 -5.07
CA HIS A 42 -8.80 -7.37 -5.07
C HIS A 42 -7.43 -6.85 -4.61
N PHE A 43 -7.42 -6.14 -3.48
CA PHE A 43 -6.24 -5.55 -2.89
C PHE A 43 -6.07 -6.05 -1.45
N HIS A 44 -5.04 -6.86 -1.23
CA HIS A 44 -4.71 -7.36 0.11
C HIS A 44 -4.32 -6.20 1.03
N THR A 45 -4.77 -6.27 2.27
CA THR A 45 -4.45 -5.25 3.28
C THR A 45 -2.95 -5.18 3.50
N ILE A 46 -2.40 -3.97 3.46
CA ILE A 46 -0.98 -3.74 3.75
C ILE A 46 -0.69 -4.10 5.21
N SER A 47 0.51 -4.62 5.44
CA SER A 47 1.09 -4.82 6.77
C SER A 47 2.45 -4.12 6.84
N SER A 48 2.88 -3.76 8.05
CA SER A 48 4.14 -3.05 8.27
C SER A 48 5.41 -3.88 8.04
N PRO A 49 5.47 -5.19 8.40
CA PRO A 49 6.65 -6.01 8.19
C PRO A 49 7.01 -6.12 6.71
N LEU A 50 8.22 -5.66 6.36
CA LEU A 50 8.72 -5.66 4.99
C LEU A 50 8.81 -7.08 4.44
N ALA A 51 8.59 -7.20 3.12
CA ALA A 51 8.74 -8.42 2.32
C ALA A 51 7.81 -9.61 2.65
N THR A 52 7.11 -9.63 3.79
CA THR A 52 6.21 -10.72 4.19
C THR A 52 5.14 -11.06 3.14
N GLN A 53 4.70 -10.09 2.36
CA GLN A 53 3.73 -10.27 1.29
C GLN A 53 4.28 -10.98 0.04
N ILE A 54 5.60 -11.06 -0.12
CA ILE A 54 6.26 -11.63 -1.31
C ILE A 54 6.03 -13.16 -1.42
N PRO A 55 6.30 -13.98 -0.39
CA PRO A 55 5.96 -15.40 -0.43
C PRO A 55 4.45 -15.64 -0.44
N GLN A 56 3.67 -14.80 0.25
CA GLN A 56 2.20 -14.87 0.20
C GLN A 56 1.68 -14.69 -1.23
N ALA A 57 2.26 -13.76 -2.00
CA ALA A 57 1.89 -13.54 -3.40
C ALA A 57 2.21 -14.73 -4.32
N ALA A 58 3.25 -15.52 -4.02
CA ALA A 58 3.49 -16.79 -4.71
C ALA A 58 2.36 -17.81 -4.42
N GLY A 59 1.94 -17.89 -3.16
CA GLY A 59 0.79 -18.72 -2.78
C GLY A 59 -0.51 -18.30 -3.47
N VAL A 60 -0.78 -16.99 -3.52
CA VAL A 60 -1.95 -16.45 -4.24
C VAL A 60 -1.87 -16.76 -5.73
N GLY A 61 -0.72 -16.55 -6.39
CA GLY A 61 -0.56 -16.88 -7.81
C GLY A 61 -0.84 -18.35 -8.08
N TYR A 62 -0.28 -19.26 -7.28
CA TYR A 62 -0.56 -20.69 -7.36
C TYR A 62 -2.05 -21.02 -7.19
N ALA A 63 -2.73 -20.39 -6.22
CA ALA A 63 -4.17 -20.57 -6.01
C ALA A 63 -5.00 -20.05 -7.21
N LEU A 64 -4.62 -18.92 -7.80
CA LEU A 64 -5.27 -18.36 -9.00
C LEU A 64 -5.17 -19.32 -10.18
N LYS A 65 -3.99 -19.91 -10.42
CA LYS A 65 -3.79 -20.91 -11.47
C LYS A 65 -4.67 -22.14 -11.28
N ARG A 66 -4.85 -22.59 -10.03
CA ARG A 66 -5.66 -23.76 -9.68
C ARG A 66 -7.17 -23.51 -9.65
N THR A 67 -7.60 -22.25 -9.70
CA THR A 67 -9.02 -21.87 -9.64
C THR A 67 -9.53 -21.68 -11.07
N PRO A 68 -10.38 -22.57 -11.64
CA PRO A 68 -10.79 -22.50 -13.04
C PRO A 68 -11.39 -21.15 -13.45
N ALA A 69 -12.24 -20.57 -12.59
CA ALA A 69 -12.85 -19.26 -12.83
C ALA A 69 -11.84 -18.08 -12.85
N ARG A 70 -10.59 -18.29 -12.44
CA ARG A 70 -9.57 -17.24 -12.29
C ARG A 70 -8.27 -17.53 -13.05
N GLN A 71 -8.28 -18.48 -14.00
CA GLN A 71 -7.08 -18.88 -14.76
C GLN A 71 -6.43 -17.74 -15.55
N HIS A 72 -7.16 -16.66 -15.86
CA HIS A 72 -6.63 -15.45 -16.53
C HIS A 72 -6.22 -14.31 -15.58
N SER A 73 -6.25 -14.58 -14.26
CA SER A 73 -5.81 -13.65 -13.22
C SER A 73 -4.35 -13.91 -12.85
N ILE A 74 -3.64 -12.83 -12.49
CA ILE A 74 -2.28 -12.90 -11.93
C ILE A 74 -2.28 -12.28 -10.54
N ALA A 75 -1.32 -12.69 -9.71
CA ALA A 75 -0.97 -11.95 -8.51
C ALA A 75 0.04 -10.84 -8.88
N ALA A 76 -0.16 -9.61 -8.42
CA ALA A 76 0.82 -8.54 -8.58
C ALA A 76 1.35 -8.13 -7.19
N CYS A 77 2.66 -8.23 -7.00
CA CYS A 77 3.31 -7.98 -5.72
C CYS A 77 4.29 -6.81 -5.83
N TYR A 78 4.02 -5.73 -5.09
CA TYR A 78 4.86 -4.54 -5.05
C TYR A 78 5.78 -4.57 -3.83
N PHE A 79 7.04 -4.18 -4.02
CA PHE A 79 8.03 -4.01 -2.94
C PHE A 79 9.10 -3.00 -3.34
N GLY A 80 9.85 -2.49 -2.37
CA GLY A 80 11.01 -1.61 -2.61
C GLY A 80 12.31 -2.40 -2.74
N GLU A 81 13.38 -1.76 -3.20
CA GLU A 81 14.71 -2.40 -3.27
C GLU A 81 15.26 -2.78 -1.89
N GLY A 82 14.95 -1.98 -0.85
CA GLY A 82 15.26 -2.33 0.54
C GLY A 82 14.63 -3.65 0.98
N ALA A 83 13.32 -3.81 0.73
CA ALA A 83 12.58 -5.03 1.06
C ALA A 83 13.08 -6.27 0.30
N ALA A 84 13.75 -6.10 -0.85
CA ALA A 84 14.37 -7.21 -1.57
C ALA A 84 15.62 -7.77 -0.88
N SER A 85 16.07 -7.16 0.23
CA SER A 85 17.19 -7.65 1.05
C SER A 85 16.73 -8.55 2.20
N GLU A 86 15.44 -8.63 2.46
CA GLU A 86 14.84 -9.53 3.45
C GLU A 86 14.88 -10.99 2.98
N GLY A 87 14.95 -11.94 3.93
CA GLY A 87 14.95 -13.38 3.61
C GLY A 87 13.67 -13.84 2.89
N ASP A 88 12.54 -13.20 3.18
CA ASP A 88 11.25 -13.49 2.55
C ASP A 88 11.24 -13.20 1.04
N PHE A 89 12.08 -12.27 0.56
CA PHE A 89 12.26 -12.06 -0.87
C PHE A 89 12.86 -13.30 -1.54
N HIS A 90 13.93 -13.85 -0.95
CA HIS A 90 14.55 -15.08 -1.45
C HIS A 90 13.56 -16.25 -1.43
N ALA A 91 12.88 -16.45 -0.29
CA ALA A 91 11.90 -17.52 -0.14
C ALA A 91 10.74 -17.40 -1.15
N GLY A 92 10.20 -16.20 -1.33
CA GLY A 92 9.08 -15.96 -2.24
C GLY A 92 9.44 -16.17 -3.72
N LEU A 93 10.61 -15.71 -4.16
CA LEU A 93 11.06 -15.91 -5.54
C LEU A 93 11.41 -17.38 -5.81
N LEU A 94 12.09 -18.06 -4.88
CA LEU A 94 12.40 -19.48 -5.03
C LEU A 94 11.11 -20.32 -5.07
N LEU A 95 10.14 -20.00 -4.20
CA LEU A 95 8.84 -20.65 -4.22
C LEU A 95 8.14 -20.44 -5.56
N ALA A 96 8.07 -19.20 -6.07
CA ALA A 96 7.42 -18.88 -7.33
C ALA A 96 8.13 -19.44 -8.58
N SER A 97 9.42 -19.77 -8.46
CA SER A 97 10.19 -20.48 -9.49
C SER A 97 9.86 -21.98 -9.52
N THR A 98 9.72 -22.59 -8.35
CA THR A 98 9.50 -24.05 -8.21
C THR A 98 8.05 -24.45 -8.37
N ILE A 99 7.10 -23.61 -7.98
CA ILE A 99 5.66 -23.85 -8.17
C ILE A 99 5.12 -23.04 -9.34
N PRO A 100 4.13 -23.55 -10.08
CA PRO A 100 3.52 -22.81 -11.17
C PRO A 100 2.66 -21.66 -10.63
N SER A 101 3.28 -20.50 -10.42
CA SER A 101 2.66 -19.31 -9.86
C SER A 101 2.69 -18.15 -10.86
N PRO A 102 1.57 -17.78 -11.51
CA PRO A 102 1.46 -16.56 -12.31
C PRO A 102 1.49 -15.31 -11.42
N THR A 103 2.69 -14.92 -11.00
CA THR A 103 2.94 -13.78 -10.11
C THR A 103 3.88 -12.78 -10.79
N LEU A 104 3.43 -11.54 -10.91
CA LEU A 104 4.25 -10.41 -11.36
C LEU A 104 4.82 -9.69 -10.13
N TYR A 105 6.12 -9.83 -9.92
CA TYR A 105 6.87 -9.11 -8.90
C TYR A 105 7.31 -7.76 -9.44
N ILE A 106 6.94 -6.68 -8.76
CA ILE A 106 7.22 -5.30 -9.18
C ILE A 106 8.07 -4.63 -8.11
N ALA A 107 9.38 -4.60 -8.36
CA ALA A 107 10.35 -3.90 -7.53
C ALA A 107 10.38 -2.42 -7.91
N ARG A 108 10.08 -1.55 -6.96
CA ARG A 108 10.24 -0.09 -7.09
C ARG A 108 11.59 0.28 -6.52
N ASN A 109 12.60 0.35 -7.38
CA ASN A 109 13.94 0.75 -6.98
C ASN A 109 13.99 2.28 -7.02
N ASN A 110 13.94 2.91 -5.85
CA ASN A 110 13.98 4.37 -5.72
C ASN A 110 15.35 4.90 -5.28
N GLY A 111 16.33 3.99 -5.16
CA GLY A 111 17.70 4.24 -4.73
C GLY A 111 17.95 4.21 -3.23
N PHE A 112 16.91 4.12 -2.38
CA PHE A 112 17.08 4.22 -0.92
C PHE A 112 16.02 3.49 -0.06
N ALA A 113 16.53 2.84 0.98
CA ALA A 113 15.76 2.27 2.08
C ALA A 113 15.89 3.16 3.34
N ILE A 114 14.92 4.06 3.56
CA ILE A 114 14.95 5.09 4.60
C ILE A 114 16.14 6.04 4.37
N SER A 115 17.23 5.87 5.12
CA SER A 115 18.50 6.58 5.01
C SER A 115 19.56 5.80 4.23
N THR A 116 19.40 4.48 4.09
CA THR A 116 20.40 3.60 3.48
C THR A 116 20.37 3.73 1.95
N PRO A 117 21.46 4.19 1.31
CA PRO A 117 21.55 4.23 -0.15
C PRO A 117 21.68 2.81 -0.73
N SER A 118 21.23 2.65 -1.99
CA SER A 118 21.32 1.36 -2.72
C SER A 118 22.74 0.77 -2.77
N THR A 119 23.78 1.61 -2.75
CA THR A 119 25.20 1.19 -2.70
C THR A 119 25.58 0.47 -1.41
N GLU A 120 24.88 0.73 -0.32
CA GLU A 120 25.02 0.01 0.96
C GLU A 120 24.02 -1.14 1.07
N GLN A 121 22.94 -1.10 0.29
CA GLN A 121 21.91 -2.13 0.28
C GLN A 121 22.35 -3.40 -0.47
N PHE A 122 23.06 -3.25 -1.59
CA PHE A 122 23.55 -4.37 -2.39
C PHE A 122 24.70 -3.98 -3.34
N TYR A 123 25.54 -4.96 -3.67
CA TYR A 123 26.65 -4.80 -4.62
C TYR A 123 26.34 -5.30 -6.05
N GLY A 124 25.24 -6.02 -6.23
CA GLY A 124 24.83 -6.53 -7.54
C GLY A 124 24.21 -5.44 -8.43
N ASP A 125 23.95 -5.78 -9.69
CA ASP A 125 23.25 -4.90 -10.64
C ASP A 125 21.75 -4.85 -10.31
N GLY A 126 21.39 -4.11 -9.26
CA GLY A 126 19.99 -3.88 -8.87
C GLY A 126 19.24 -5.14 -8.44
N ILE A 127 17.91 -5.09 -8.62
CA ILE A 127 17.02 -6.20 -8.32
C ILE A 127 16.79 -7.08 -9.56
N ALA A 128 16.79 -6.50 -10.77
CA ALA A 128 16.56 -7.26 -12.00
C ALA A 128 17.60 -8.37 -12.20
N SER A 129 18.88 -8.15 -11.89
CA SER A 129 19.93 -9.17 -12.03
C SER A 129 19.74 -10.40 -11.13
N ARG A 130 18.90 -10.32 -10.09
CA ARG A 130 18.64 -11.43 -9.17
C ARG A 130 17.66 -12.44 -9.74
N GLY A 131 16.71 -12.01 -10.58
CA GLY A 131 15.65 -12.90 -11.09
C GLY A 131 16.15 -14.06 -11.96
N PRO A 132 17.13 -13.88 -12.88
CA PRO A 132 17.67 -14.98 -13.66
C PRO A 132 18.33 -16.05 -12.80
N GLY A 133 18.89 -15.69 -11.63
CA GLY A 133 19.41 -16.63 -10.65
C GLY A 133 18.37 -17.60 -10.08
N TYR A 134 17.09 -17.23 -10.12
CA TYR A 134 15.96 -18.10 -9.78
C TYR A 134 15.28 -18.71 -11.02
N GLY A 135 15.80 -18.48 -12.24
CA GLY A 135 15.13 -18.89 -13.48
C GLY A 135 13.83 -18.12 -13.75
N ILE A 136 13.72 -16.89 -13.23
CA ILE A 136 12.57 -16.00 -13.42
C ILE A 136 12.90 -14.99 -14.52
N ASP A 137 11.99 -14.82 -15.48
CA ASP A 137 12.09 -13.80 -16.52
C ASP A 137 12.10 -12.41 -15.89
N THR A 138 13.04 -11.55 -16.32
CA THR A 138 13.22 -10.23 -15.72
C THR A 138 13.17 -9.10 -16.73
N ILE A 139 12.54 -8.00 -16.34
CA ILE A 139 12.44 -6.77 -17.14
C ILE A 139 12.86 -5.60 -16.26
N ARG A 140 13.77 -4.74 -16.75
CA ARG A 140 14.07 -3.44 -16.12
C ARG A 140 13.47 -2.33 -16.96
N VAL A 141 12.81 -1.37 -16.32
CA VAL A 141 12.20 -0.22 -16.98
C VAL A 141 12.48 1.09 -16.27
N ASP A 142 12.40 2.18 -17.02
CA ASP A 142 12.27 3.52 -16.48
C ASP A 142 10.89 3.67 -15.83
N GLY A 143 10.89 3.78 -14.50
CA GLY A 143 9.69 3.92 -13.67
C GLY A 143 9.07 5.32 -13.73
N ASN A 144 9.78 6.32 -14.27
CA ASN A 144 9.25 7.66 -14.49
C ASN A 144 8.56 7.79 -15.87
N ASP A 145 8.70 6.79 -16.74
CA ASP A 145 7.97 6.70 -17.99
C ASP A 145 6.72 5.81 -17.83
N VAL A 146 5.56 6.46 -17.73
CA VAL A 146 4.27 5.77 -17.55
C VAL A 146 3.96 4.81 -18.70
N LEU A 147 4.34 5.15 -19.94
CA LEU A 147 4.09 4.30 -21.10
C LEU A 147 5.02 3.08 -21.11
N ALA A 148 6.29 3.27 -20.72
CA ALA A 148 7.24 2.16 -20.58
C ALA A 148 6.81 1.18 -19.47
N VAL A 149 6.38 1.69 -18.31
CA VAL A 149 5.84 0.88 -17.22
C VAL A 149 4.59 0.13 -17.68
N LEU A 150 3.67 0.79 -18.38
CA LEU A 150 2.45 0.16 -18.90
C LEU A 150 2.79 -0.97 -19.87
N ALA A 151 3.72 -0.75 -20.81
CA ALA A 151 4.15 -1.75 -21.77
C ALA A 151 4.79 -2.96 -21.08
N ALA A 152 5.71 -2.73 -20.14
CA ALA A 152 6.39 -3.81 -19.42
C ALA A 152 5.47 -4.58 -18.47
N VAL A 153 4.51 -3.92 -17.80
CA VAL A 153 3.51 -4.61 -16.98
C VAL A 153 2.57 -5.46 -17.85
N ARG A 154 2.17 -4.97 -19.03
CA ARG A 154 1.37 -5.75 -20.00
C ARG A 154 2.12 -6.98 -20.49
N GLU A 155 3.39 -6.82 -20.85
CA GLU A 155 4.25 -7.92 -21.29
C GLU A 155 4.52 -8.91 -20.15
N GLY A 156 4.82 -8.42 -18.95
CA GLY A 156 5.01 -9.24 -17.76
C GLY A 156 3.75 -10.05 -17.42
N ARG A 157 2.57 -9.43 -17.49
CA ARG A 157 1.29 -10.14 -17.31
C ARG A 157 1.10 -11.23 -18.38
N ARG A 158 1.39 -10.92 -19.65
CA ARG A 158 1.27 -11.88 -20.76
C ARG A 158 2.14 -13.11 -20.50
N ARG A 159 3.42 -12.90 -20.19
CA ARG A 159 4.37 -13.98 -19.86
C ARG A 159 3.95 -14.79 -18.64
N CYS A 160 3.50 -14.13 -17.56
CA CYS A 160 3.01 -14.81 -16.38
C CYS A 160 1.87 -15.79 -16.69
N LEU A 161 0.95 -15.40 -17.58
CA LEU A 161 -0.20 -16.22 -17.95
C LEU A 161 0.17 -17.34 -18.93
N GLU A 162 0.98 -17.05 -19.96
CA GLU A 162 1.37 -18.04 -20.96
C GLU A 162 2.29 -19.12 -20.41
N GLN A 163 3.31 -18.72 -19.65
CA GLN A 163 4.26 -19.65 -19.05
C GLN A 163 3.69 -20.25 -17.75
N GLY A 164 2.71 -19.58 -17.14
CA GLY A 164 2.17 -19.94 -15.84
C GLY A 164 3.22 -19.90 -14.73
N ARG A 165 4.18 -18.98 -14.86
CA ARG A 165 5.37 -18.76 -14.01
C ARG A 165 5.47 -17.30 -13.59
N ALA A 166 6.36 -17.00 -12.65
CA ALA A 166 6.59 -15.64 -12.21
C ALA A 166 7.44 -14.81 -13.18
N VAL A 167 7.28 -13.49 -13.13
CA VAL A 167 8.10 -12.49 -13.81
C VAL A 167 8.50 -11.43 -12.81
N LEU A 168 9.73 -10.95 -12.87
CA LEU A 168 10.25 -9.85 -12.06
C LEU A 168 10.43 -8.60 -12.91
N LEU A 169 9.81 -7.51 -12.51
CA LEU A 169 9.91 -6.20 -13.12
C LEU A 169 10.57 -5.24 -12.14
N GLU A 170 11.71 -4.67 -12.51
CA GLU A 170 12.36 -3.58 -11.78
C GLU A 170 12.03 -2.24 -12.43
N ALA A 171 11.23 -1.43 -11.75
CA ALA A 171 10.95 -0.06 -12.12
C ALA A 171 11.94 0.87 -11.43
N MET A 172 12.89 1.38 -12.21
CA MET A 172 13.87 2.37 -11.77
C MET A 172 13.18 3.72 -11.63
N SER A 173 13.04 4.20 -10.41
CA SER A 173 12.52 5.53 -10.15
C SER A 173 13.49 6.24 -9.22
N TYR A 174 13.21 7.50 -8.94
CA TYR A 174 13.91 8.23 -7.90
C TYR A 174 12.87 8.59 -6.83
N ARG A 175 13.22 8.45 -5.55
CA ARG A 175 12.37 9.00 -4.48
C ARG A 175 12.41 10.53 -4.58
N GLN A 176 11.54 11.10 -5.41
CA GLN A 176 11.40 12.54 -5.55
C GLN A 176 10.83 13.14 -4.27
N VAL A 177 11.60 14.01 -3.61
CA VAL A 177 11.26 14.70 -2.35
C VAL A 177 10.14 15.74 -2.54
N ALA A 178 9.48 15.80 -3.70
CA ALA A 178 8.26 16.58 -3.83
C ALA A 178 7.10 16.03 -2.97
N VAL A 179 7.17 14.77 -2.49
CA VAL A 179 6.10 14.13 -1.69
C VAL A 179 6.67 13.29 -0.52
N GLY A 180 7.59 13.88 0.25
CA GLY A 180 7.79 13.45 1.65
C GLY A 180 9.15 12.84 1.99
N HIS A 181 9.48 12.97 3.26
CA HIS A 181 10.48 12.14 3.92
C HIS A 181 10.06 10.65 3.84
N HIS A 182 10.90 9.69 4.29
CA HIS A 182 10.52 8.27 4.27
C HIS A 182 9.12 8.02 4.86
N SER A 183 8.77 8.78 5.89
CA SER A 183 7.45 8.91 6.49
C SER A 183 7.33 10.28 7.16
N THR A 184 6.19 10.62 7.75
CA THR A 184 6.07 11.84 8.59
C THR A 184 7.00 11.84 9.81
N SER A 185 7.63 10.70 10.13
CA SER A 185 8.59 10.53 11.23
C SER A 185 10.05 10.63 10.81
N ASP A 186 10.33 10.82 9.51
CA ASP A 186 11.69 10.91 8.98
C ASP A 186 12.01 12.34 8.53
N ASP A 187 13.29 12.68 8.41
CA ASP A 187 13.78 13.92 7.78
C ASP A 187 14.89 13.59 6.77
N SER A 188 14.50 13.52 5.49
CA SER A 188 15.41 13.19 4.39
C SER A 188 16.57 14.18 4.22
N PHE A 189 16.46 15.41 4.74
CA PHE A 189 17.52 16.41 4.61
C PHE A 189 18.68 16.15 5.56
N ALA A 190 18.50 15.30 6.58
CA ALA A 190 19.59 14.92 7.48
C ALA A 190 20.68 14.08 6.79
N TYR A 191 20.36 13.43 5.67
CA TYR A 191 21.26 12.49 5.00
C TYR A 191 21.34 12.67 3.48
N ARG A 192 20.78 13.74 2.90
CA ARG A 192 20.88 14.06 1.46
C ARG A 192 21.06 15.54 1.19
N ALA A 193 21.85 15.86 0.17
CA ALA A 193 22.02 17.23 -0.32
C ALA A 193 20.75 17.74 -1.02
N ARG A 194 20.29 18.94 -0.63
CA ARG A 194 19.10 19.60 -1.19
C ARG A 194 19.19 19.83 -2.71
N SER A 195 20.39 20.14 -3.21
CA SER A 195 20.64 20.43 -4.63
C SER A 195 20.37 19.23 -5.54
N GLU A 196 20.87 18.03 -5.19
CA GLU A 196 20.66 16.81 -5.99
C GLU A 196 19.17 16.47 -6.12
N VAL A 197 18.42 16.72 -5.05
CA VAL A 197 16.99 16.47 -4.97
C VAL A 197 16.18 17.42 -5.86
N GLU A 198 16.50 18.70 -5.84
CA GLU A 198 15.81 19.71 -6.65
C GLU A 198 16.12 19.56 -8.15
N ASP A 199 17.36 19.24 -8.50
CA ASP A 199 17.76 19.01 -9.89
C ASP A 199 17.05 17.80 -10.48
N ARG A 200 17.02 16.67 -9.75
CA ARG A 200 16.28 15.47 -10.20
C ARG A 200 14.78 15.70 -10.26
N LYS A 201 14.20 16.53 -9.37
CA LYS A 201 12.78 16.90 -9.42
C LYS A 201 12.45 17.67 -10.70
N ARG A 202 13.33 18.56 -11.14
CA ARG A 202 13.12 19.36 -12.36
C ARG A 202 13.30 18.51 -13.62
N ILE A 203 14.20 17.54 -13.59
CA ILE A 203 14.62 16.79 -14.77
C ILE A 203 13.74 15.56 -15.02
N ASP A 204 13.31 14.84 -13.98
CA ASP A 204 12.82 13.45 -14.15
C ASP A 204 11.50 13.15 -13.43
N ASN A 205 10.51 14.02 -13.57
CA ASN A 205 9.18 13.85 -12.97
C ASN A 205 8.19 13.13 -13.92
N PRO A 206 7.54 12.02 -13.49
CA PRO A 206 6.64 11.25 -14.35
C PRO A 206 5.42 12.04 -14.82
N ILE A 207 4.88 12.91 -13.97
CA ILE A 207 3.71 13.75 -14.30
C ILE A 207 4.11 14.79 -15.35
N SER A 208 5.23 15.49 -15.12
CA SER A 208 5.71 16.50 -16.07
C SER A 208 6.07 15.90 -17.43
N ARG A 209 6.74 14.74 -17.44
CA ARG A 209 7.13 14.03 -18.66
C ARG A 209 5.91 13.57 -19.47
N PHE A 210 4.92 12.98 -18.81
CA PHE A 210 3.70 12.54 -19.49
C PHE A 210 2.83 13.73 -19.95
N ARG A 211 2.78 14.81 -19.16
CA ARG A 211 2.11 16.06 -19.55
C ARG A 211 2.69 16.63 -20.84
N LEU A 212 4.01 16.77 -20.93
CA LEU A 212 4.67 17.27 -22.14
C LEU A 212 4.38 16.38 -23.36
N PHE A 213 4.33 15.07 -23.17
CA PHE A 213 3.90 14.14 -24.22
C PHE A 213 2.45 14.41 -24.65
N MET A 214 1.50 14.56 -23.72
CA MET A 214 0.10 14.83 -24.07
C MET A 214 -0.08 16.20 -24.74
N GLU A 215 0.65 17.22 -24.30
CA GLU A 215 0.68 18.54 -24.95
C GLU A 215 1.20 18.46 -26.39
N SER A 216 2.25 17.66 -26.64
CA SER A 216 2.79 17.43 -27.99
C SER A 216 1.80 16.77 -28.96
N GLN A 217 0.86 15.99 -28.41
CA GLN A 217 -0.21 15.33 -29.18
C GLN A 217 -1.47 16.20 -29.30
N GLY A 218 -1.50 17.37 -28.66
CA GLY A 218 -2.68 18.24 -28.59
C GLY A 218 -3.81 17.69 -27.72
N TRP A 219 -3.54 16.72 -26.84
CA TRP A 219 -4.55 16.12 -25.94
C TRP A 219 -4.67 16.86 -24.61
N TRP A 220 -3.73 17.74 -24.29
CA TRP A 220 -3.67 18.46 -23.03
C TRP A 220 -3.23 19.90 -23.24
N ASN A 221 -3.67 20.80 -22.36
CA ASN A 221 -3.30 22.20 -22.38
C ASN A 221 -3.31 22.78 -20.95
N ALA A 222 -2.82 24.02 -20.81
CA ALA A 222 -2.69 24.67 -19.52
C ALA A 222 -4.04 24.95 -18.82
N GLU A 223 -5.11 25.16 -19.58
CA GLU A 223 -6.45 25.40 -19.03
C GLU A 223 -7.02 24.14 -18.39
N ALA A 224 -6.95 23.00 -19.10
CA ALA A 224 -7.35 21.69 -18.59
C ALA A 224 -6.54 21.25 -17.36
N GLU A 225 -5.24 21.57 -17.34
CA GLU A 225 -4.37 21.33 -16.19
C GLU A 225 -4.85 22.08 -14.93
N GLU A 226 -5.15 23.37 -15.06
CA GLU A 226 -5.57 24.20 -13.93
C GLU A 226 -6.98 23.84 -13.45
N GLU A 227 -7.89 23.53 -14.38
CA GLU A 227 -9.22 23.02 -14.06
C GLU A 227 -9.12 21.70 -13.26
N LEU A 228 -8.31 20.75 -13.75
CA LEU A 228 -8.10 19.47 -13.07
C LEU A 228 -7.53 19.66 -11.66
N LYS A 229 -6.51 20.51 -11.50
CA LYS A 229 -5.92 20.80 -10.19
C LYS A 229 -6.92 21.40 -9.22
N THR A 230 -7.69 22.38 -9.67
CA THR A 230 -8.69 23.06 -8.85
C THR A 230 -9.75 22.07 -8.38
N ARG A 231 -10.25 21.24 -9.31
CA ARG A 231 -11.25 20.21 -8.99
C ARG A 231 -10.70 19.16 -8.02
N LEU A 232 -9.55 18.56 -8.29
CA LEU A 232 -8.96 17.53 -7.42
C LEU A 232 -8.64 18.08 -6.02
N LYS A 233 -8.20 19.33 -5.91
CA LYS A 233 -7.98 19.98 -4.62
C LYS A 233 -9.30 20.14 -3.85
N ALA A 234 -10.37 20.55 -4.51
CA ALA A 234 -11.69 20.65 -3.89
C ALA A 234 -12.22 19.27 -3.45
N ASP A 235 -12.05 18.25 -4.28
CA ASP A 235 -12.47 16.86 -3.99
C ASP A 235 -11.74 16.32 -2.75
N VAL A 236 -10.41 16.48 -2.69
CA VAL A 236 -9.58 16.06 -1.54
C VAL A 236 -9.99 16.80 -0.26
N MET A 237 -10.19 18.12 -0.34
CA MET A 237 -10.60 18.91 0.84
C MET A 237 -12.01 18.55 1.32
N THR A 238 -12.90 18.18 0.41
CA THR A 238 -14.26 17.72 0.73
C THR A 238 -14.21 16.39 1.46
N ALA A 239 -13.46 15.41 0.93
CA ALA A 239 -13.27 14.11 1.56
C ALA A 239 -12.61 14.23 2.94
N PHE A 240 -11.62 15.12 3.07
CA PHE A 240 -10.95 15.41 4.35
C PHE A 240 -11.92 15.95 5.39
N LYS A 241 -12.63 17.05 5.08
CA LYS A 241 -13.58 17.70 6.01
C LYS A 241 -14.76 16.79 6.38
N LYS A 242 -15.14 15.88 5.48
CA LYS A 242 -16.15 14.86 5.74
C LYS A 242 -15.63 13.85 6.75
N SER A 243 -14.43 13.30 6.51
CA SER A 243 -13.83 12.24 7.32
C SER A 243 -13.42 12.68 8.73
N GLU A 244 -13.00 13.94 8.87
CA GLU A 244 -12.63 14.55 10.16
C GLU A 244 -13.79 14.63 11.16
N LYS A 245 -15.03 14.71 10.67
CA LYS A 245 -16.24 14.80 11.51
C LYS A 245 -16.71 13.44 12.02
N PHE A 246 -16.24 12.36 11.44
CA PHE A 246 -16.68 11.02 11.80
C PHE A 246 -15.96 10.54 13.06
N GLN A 247 -16.69 9.81 13.89
CA GLN A 247 -16.13 9.16 15.06
C GLN A 247 -15.36 7.89 14.63
N ARG A 248 -14.51 7.38 15.53
CA ARG A 248 -13.92 6.05 15.39
C ARG A 248 -15.00 4.97 15.45
N HIS A 249 -14.64 3.76 15.06
CA HIS A 249 -15.50 2.58 15.25
C HIS A 249 -15.97 2.43 16.71
N GLU A 250 -16.98 1.60 16.93
CA GLU A 250 -17.41 1.23 18.28
C GLU A 250 -16.25 0.57 19.04
N LEU A 251 -16.15 0.81 20.34
CA LEU A 251 -15.00 0.34 21.13
C LEU A 251 -14.94 -1.20 21.16
N GLY A 252 -16.09 -1.89 21.12
CA GLY A 252 -16.17 -3.33 21.09
C GLY A 252 -15.59 -3.98 19.83
N GLU A 253 -15.40 -3.23 18.73
CA GLU A 253 -14.72 -3.73 17.52
C GLU A 253 -13.24 -4.09 17.79
N LEU A 254 -12.68 -3.70 18.93
CA LEU A 254 -11.37 -4.16 19.40
C LEU A 254 -11.29 -5.70 19.51
N PHE A 255 -12.38 -6.36 19.91
CA PHE A 255 -12.42 -7.79 20.20
C PHE A 255 -12.90 -8.65 19.02
N THR A 256 -13.40 -8.02 17.95
CA THR A 256 -13.94 -8.73 16.79
C THR A 256 -12.85 -9.10 15.78
N ASP A 257 -13.11 -10.10 14.93
CA ASP A 257 -12.24 -10.60 13.87
C ASP A 257 -10.83 -11.08 14.30
N VAL A 258 -10.59 -11.29 15.59
CA VAL A 258 -9.35 -11.91 16.09
C VAL A 258 -9.27 -13.38 15.64
N TYR A 259 -10.41 -14.07 15.68
CA TYR A 259 -10.57 -15.46 15.25
C TYR A 259 -11.77 -15.59 14.33
N GLY A 260 -11.75 -16.60 13.45
CA GLY A 260 -12.94 -17.04 12.73
C GLY A 260 -13.72 -18.07 13.54
N GLY A 261 -15.06 -18.01 13.49
CA GLY A 261 -15.94 -18.96 14.18
C GLY A 261 -16.42 -18.47 15.55
N GLU A 262 -16.58 -19.40 16.50
CA GLU A 262 -17.02 -19.05 17.86
C GLU A 262 -15.95 -18.28 18.61
N GLU A 263 -16.38 -17.24 19.32
CA GLU A 263 -15.49 -16.38 20.09
C GLU A 263 -14.88 -17.15 21.28
N PRO A 264 -13.54 -17.21 21.39
CA PRO A 264 -12.86 -17.89 22.48
C PRO A 264 -13.18 -17.31 23.86
N TRP A 265 -13.12 -18.15 24.89
CA TRP A 265 -13.45 -17.78 26.27
C TRP A 265 -12.59 -16.61 26.79
N ASN A 266 -11.31 -16.55 26.43
CA ASN A 266 -10.39 -15.50 26.88
C ASN A 266 -10.72 -14.13 26.26
N ILE A 267 -11.26 -14.10 25.04
CA ILE A 267 -11.71 -12.84 24.42
C ILE A 267 -12.99 -12.35 25.10
N LYS A 268 -13.89 -13.27 25.48
CA LYS A 268 -15.08 -12.94 26.27
C LYS A 268 -14.71 -12.34 27.62
N GLU A 269 -13.79 -13.00 28.34
CA GLU A 269 -13.30 -12.54 29.64
C GLU A 269 -12.67 -11.14 29.57
N GLN A 270 -11.76 -10.90 28.61
CA GLN A 270 -11.12 -9.58 28.44
C GLN A 270 -12.13 -8.48 28.10
N ARG A 271 -13.16 -8.79 27.32
CA ARG A 271 -14.23 -7.84 27.02
C ARG A 271 -15.07 -7.52 28.25
N GLU A 272 -15.41 -8.53 29.05
CA GLU A 272 -16.12 -8.33 30.34
C GLU A 272 -15.29 -7.51 31.33
N GLU A 273 -13.98 -7.73 31.38
CA GLU A 273 -13.05 -6.93 32.18
C GLU A 273 -13.07 -5.45 31.75
N LEU A 274 -12.97 -5.18 30.44
CA LEU A 274 -13.07 -3.82 29.92
C LEU A 274 -14.44 -3.19 30.24
N THR A 275 -15.53 -3.94 30.10
CA THR A 275 -16.87 -3.49 30.50
C THR A 275 -16.92 -3.12 31.99
N GLY A 276 -16.28 -3.91 32.87
CA GLY A 276 -16.15 -3.61 34.29
C GLY A 276 -15.37 -2.33 34.57
N LEU A 277 -14.25 -2.12 33.86
CA LEU A 277 -13.45 -0.89 33.95
C LEU A 277 -14.23 0.34 33.47
N LEU A 278 -15.00 0.21 32.39
CA LEU A 278 -15.86 1.28 31.87
C LEU A 278 -16.93 1.69 32.89
N ARG A 279 -17.57 0.71 33.55
CA ARG A 279 -18.55 0.99 34.63
C ARG A 279 -17.92 1.74 35.80
N LYS A 280 -16.67 1.44 36.14
CA LYS A 280 -15.98 2.02 37.31
C LYS A 280 -15.36 3.39 37.03
N TYR A 281 -14.78 3.57 35.85
CA TYR A 281 -13.93 4.72 35.53
C TYR A 281 -14.42 5.57 34.36
N GLY A 282 -15.33 5.07 33.52
CA GLY A 282 -15.71 5.71 32.26
C GLY A 282 -16.30 7.11 32.42
N GLU A 283 -17.04 7.38 33.51
CA GLU A 283 -17.63 8.70 33.79
C GLU A 283 -16.82 9.53 34.80
N VAL A 284 -15.93 8.88 35.56
CA VAL A 284 -15.27 9.46 36.74
C VAL A 284 -13.87 9.97 36.41
N TRP A 285 -13.12 9.29 35.53
CA TRP A 285 -11.74 9.66 35.20
C TRP A 285 -11.69 10.40 33.86
N GLU A 286 -11.30 11.68 33.91
CA GLU A 286 -11.32 12.59 32.74
C GLU A 286 -10.63 12.04 31.48
N PRO A 287 -9.45 11.40 31.55
CA PRO A 287 -8.81 10.80 30.38
C PRO A 287 -9.67 9.76 29.66
N TRP A 288 -10.48 8.96 30.38
CA TRP A 288 -11.42 8.03 29.72
C TRP A 288 -12.53 8.78 29.03
N ARG A 289 -13.11 9.83 29.64
CA ARG A 289 -14.16 10.63 29.00
C ARG A 289 -13.69 11.24 27.69
N THR A 290 -12.50 11.84 27.71
CA THR A 290 -11.91 12.45 26.51
C THR A 290 -11.65 11.41 25.42
N GLU A 291 -11.17 10.22 25.79
CA GLU A 291 -10.86 9.18 24.80
C GLU A 291 -12.14 8.50 24.28
N LEU A 292 -13.10 8.17 25.14
CA LEU A 292 -14.37 7.55 24.78
C LEU A 292 -15.20 8.43 23.85
N ALA A 293 -15.16 9.75 24.01
CA ALA A 293 -15.84 10.70 23.11
C ALA A 293 -15.42 10.56 21.62
N LYS A 294 -14.24 10.00 21.36
CA LYS A 294 -13.73 9.75 20.00
C LYS A 294 -14.36 8.51 19.35
N PHE A 295 -14.87 7.57 20.12
CA PHE A 295 -15.47 6.33 19.63
C PHE A 295 -16.97 6.52 19.41
N LYS A 296 -17.50 5.88 18.37
CA LYS A 296 -18.94 5.82 18.14
C LYS A 296 -19.62 5.22 19.37
N ASN A 297 -20.73 5.84 19.79
CA ASN A 297 -21.48 5.47 20.99
C ASN A 297 -20.70 5.56 22.31
N ALA A 298 -19.49 6.15 22.34
CA ALA A 298 -18.69 6.37 23.54
C ALA A 298 -18.51 5.14 24.45
N GLY A 299 -18.38 3.94 23.85
CA GLY A 299 -18.21 2.68 24.58
C GLY A 299 -19.49 2.09 25.17
N GLN A 300 -20.66 2.69 24.91
CA GLN A 300 -21.96 2.19 25.39
C GLN A 300 -22.34 0.84 24.76
N ASP A 301 -21.74 0.47 23.64
CA ASP A 301 -21.89 -0.83 22.99
C ASP A 301 -21.43 -2.00 23.90
N LEU A 302 -20.43 -1.74 24.76
CA LEU A 302 -19.91 -2.71 25.72
C LEU A 302 -20.71 -2.77 27.03
N LEU A 303 -21.52 -1.75 27.32
CA LEU A 303 -22.31 -1.65 28.55
C LEU A 303 -23.73 -2.24 28.41
N LYS A 304 -24.24 -2.32 27.18
CA LYS A 304 -25.61 -2.75 26.84
C LYS A 304 -25.79 -4.27 26.69
N ARG A 305 -24.71 -5.06 26.80
CA ARG A 305 -24.73 -6.52 26.66
C ARG A 305 -24.61 -7.22 28.01
#